data_AF-A0A0C3NIS7-F1
#
_entry.id   AF-A0A0C3NIS7-F1
#
_cell.length_a   1.000
_cell.length_b   1.000
_cell.length_c   1.000
_cell.angle_alpha   90.00
_cell.angle_beta   90.00
_cell.angle_gamma   90.00
#
_symmetry.space_group_name_H-M   'P 1'
#
loop_
_entity.id
_entity.type
_entity.pdbx_description
1 polymer ?
#
loop_
_entity_poly.entity_id
_entity_poly.type
_entity_poly.pdbx_seq_one_letter_code
_entity_poly.pdbx_strand_id
1 'polypeptide(L)'
;MAKNGEIERKVEELIWSTSTLCAIGGFDEAGEFTSEFFLMHIITSSLLLPSLIGPLTPSSQALLLHAYLVRVLAWWVAHGSPALNIESFAASTSTHFIVPPSEGIDSSIFQKEHSNPFLPIIRSSILHPNDHLSKIQHSFVHFGTLYGNRPAGYHKGTELEGAELLDGSLFIRATLLAANYMGEATPGVLVV
;
A
#
# COMPACT_ATOMS: atom_id res chain seq x y z
N MET A 1 26.48 9.31 15.82
CA MET A 1 25.75 10.17 14.87
C MET A 1 25.25 9.28 13.75
N ALA A 2 23.94 9.30 13.46
CA ALA A 2 23.42 8.64 12.27
C ALA A 2 24.07 9.28 11.02
N LYS A 3 24.42 8.48 10.01
CA LYS A 3 24.94 9.01 8.74
C LYS A 3 23.86 9.90 8.10
N ASN A 4 24.27 10.95 7.37
CA ASN A 4 23.32 11.78 6.60
C ASN A 4 22.43 10.88 5.73
N GLY A 5 21.11 11.05 5.79
CA GLY A 5 20.15 10.25 5.03
C GLY A 5 19.69 8.95 5.73
N GLU A 6 20.27 8.58 6.88
CA GLU A 6 19.94 7.31 7.54
C GLU A 6 18.50 7.29 8.06
N ILE A 7 17.99 8.42 8.57
CA ILE A 7 16.62 8.50 9.09
C ILE A 7 15.62 8.43 7.95
N GLU A 8 15.86 9.13 6.85
CA GLU A 8 15.04 9.09 5.64
C GLU A 8 14.99 7.68 5.06
N ARG A 9 16.15 6.99 5.02
CA ARG A 9 16.24 5.59 4.62
C ARG A 9 15.42 4.68 5.54
N LYS A 10 15.48 4.88 6.86
CA LYS A 10 14.67 4.12 7.83
C LYS A 10 13.18 4.41 7.72
N VAL A 11 12.79 5.63 7.37
CA VAL A 11 11.38 5.97 7.06
C VAL A 11 10.93 5.21 5.81
N GLU A 12 11.72 5.21 4.73
CA GLU A 12 11.42 4.45 3.52
C GLU A 12 11.30 2.95 3.82
N GLU A 13 12.26 2.34 4.53
CA GLU A 13 12.20 0.93 4.94
C GLU A 13 10.92 0.59 5.73
N LEU A 14 10.51 1.49 6.63
CA LEU A 14 9.30 1.32 7.44
C LEU A 14 8.02 1.42 6.61
N ILE A 15 7.98 2.35 5.64
CA ILE A 15 6.85 2.47 4.70
C ILE A 15 6.74 1.21 3.83
N TRP A 16 7.86 0.70 3.31
CA TRP A 16 7.88 -0.57 2.57
C TRP A 16 7.40 -1.73 3.43
N SER A 17 7.95 -1.87 4.64
CA SER A 17 7.60 -2.96 5.55
C SER A 17 6.12 -2.95 5.90
N THR A 18 5.60 -1.80 6.32
CA THR A 18 4.17 -1.64 6.66
C THR A 18 3.27 -1.90 5.46
N SER A 19 3.62 -1.39 4.28
CA SER A 19 2.84 -1.58 3.05
C SER A 19 2.81 -3.04 2.62
N THR A 20 3.94 -3.74 2.71
CA THR A 20 4.02 -5.17 2.45
C THR A 20 3.15 -5.98 3.41
N LEU A 21 3.24 -5.70 4.72
CA LEU A 21 2.42 -6.41 5.72
C LEU A 21 0.92 -6.13 5.54
N CYS A 22 0.55 -4.90 5.18
CA CYS A 22 -0.86 -4.55 4.96
C CYS A 22 -1.42 -5.12 3.65
N ALA A 23 -0.66 -5.04 2.56
CA ALA A 23 -1.15 -5.41 1.23
C ALA A 23 -0.99 -6.90 0.93
N ILE A 24 0.22 -7.43 1.12
CA ILE A 24 0.53 -8.85 0.85
C ILE A 24 0.01 -9.72 1.99
N GLY A 25 0.14 -9.26 3.23
CA GLY A 25 -0.33 -10.02 4.39
C GLY A 25 -1.84 -10.09 4.55
N GLY A 26 -2.59 -9.17 3.92
CA GLY A 26 -4.05 -9.21 3.86
C GLY A 26 -4.60 -9.83 2.57
N PHE A 27 -3.73 -10.23 1.64
CA PHE A 27 -4.11 -10.80 0.35
C PHE A 27 -4.17 -12.33 0.44
N ASP A 28 -5.23 -12.92 -0.10
CA ASP A 28 -5.30 -14.35 -0.37
C ASP A 28 -5.33 -14.66 -1.88
N GLU A 29 -4.92 -15.87 -2.25
CA GLU A 29 -4.89 -16.32 -3.65
C GLU A 29 -6.28 -16.56 -4.25
N ALA A 30 -7.31 -16.65 -3.40
CA ALA A 30 -8.71 -16.75 -3.82
C ALA A 30 -9.29 -15.38 -4.23
N GLY A 31 -8.51 -14.30 -4.09
CA GLY A 31 -8.89 -12.94 -4.46
C GLY A 31 -9.65 -12.21 -3.35
N GLU A 32 -9.78 -12.79 -2.15
CA GLU A 32 -10.28 -12.08 -0.99
C GLU A 32 -9.13 -11.28 -0.37
N PHE A 33 -9.32 -9.97 -0.31
CA PHE A 33 -8.46 -9.09 0.46
C PHE A 33 -9.13 -8.86 1.81
N THR A 34 -8.53 -9.32 2.89
CA THR A 34 -8.95 -8.97 4.24
C THR A 34 -8.08 -7.83 4.73
N SER A 35 -8.50 -6.59 4.42
CA SER A 35 -7.81 -5.43 4.96
C SER A 35 -8.03 -5.36 6.46
N GLU A 36 -6.97 -5.62 7.20
CA GLU A 36 -7.00 -5.56 8.65
C GLU A 36 -7.08 -4.09 9.10
N PHE A 37 -8.11 -3.78 9.89
CA PHE A 37 -8.44 -2.42 10.28
C PHE A 37 -7.28 -1.67 10.94
N PHE A 38 -6.51 -2.31 11.83
CA PHE A 38 -5.35 -1.67 12.47
C PHE A 38 -4.17 -1.48 11.52
N LEU A 39 -3.91 -2.40 10.59
CA LEU A 39 -2.89 -2.24 9.54
C LEU A 39 -3.24 -1.08 8.60
N MET A 40 -4.51 -0.87 8.29
CA MET A 40 -4.95 0.35 7.57
C MET A 40 -4.64 1.63 8.37
N HIS A 41 -4.84 1.60 9.69
CA HIS A 41 -4.50 2.74 10.55
C HIS A 41 -2.99 2.99 10.60
N ILE A 42 -2.19 1.93 10.62
CA ILE A 42 -0.73 1.99 10.53
C ILE A 42 -0.31 2.61 9.20
N ILE A 43 -0.91 2.25 8.07
CA ILE A 43 -0.59 2.87 6.77
C ILE A 43 -1.00 4.34 6.73
N THR A 44 -2.16 4.66 7.27
CA THR A 44 -2.67 6.03 7.23
C THR A 44 -1.92 6.96 8.18
N SER A 45 -1.48 6.48 9.35
CA SER A 45 -0.65 7.28 10.25
C SER A 45 0.80 7.44 9.78
N SER A 46 1.33 6.54 8.93
CA SER A 46 2.73 6.64 8.48
C SER A 46 2.97 7.84 7.56
N LEU A 47 1.91 8.39 6.95
CA LEU A 47 1.94 9.68 6.24
C LEU A 47 2.48 10.83 7.10
N LEU A 48 2.29 10.77 8.42
CA LEU A 48 2.70 11.83 9.33
C LEU A 48 4.16 11.68 9.78
N LEU A 49 4.80 10.52 9.54
CA LEU A 49 6.17 10.26 10.02
C LEU A 49 7.17 11.32 9.55
N PRO A 50 7.23 11.72 8.26
CA PRO A 50 8.20 12.73 7.82
C PRO A 50 8.05 14.06 8.58
N SER A 51 6.81 14.51 8.79
CA SER A 51 6.51 15.75 9.51
C SER A 51 6.80 15.66 11.01
N LEU A 52 6.59 14.49 11.61
CA LEU A 52 6.86 14.26 13.03
C LEU A 52 8.35 14.11 13.33
N ILE A 53 9.12 13.53 12.41
CA ILE A 53 10.55 13.24 12.59
C ILE A 53 11.42 14.50 12.45
N GLY A 54 11.07 15.40 11.53
CA GLY A 54 11.84 16.62 11.24
C GLY A 54 12.27 17.43 12.47
N PRO A 55 11.39 17.76 13.42
CA PRO A 55 11.74 18.57 14.59
C PRO A 55 12.37 17.79 15.76
N LEU A 56 12.47 16.46 15.69
CA LEU A 56 12.92 15.63 16.82
C LEU A 56 14.44 15.57 16.94
N THR A 57 14.93 15.34 18.15
CA THR A 57 16.34 15.00 18.37
C THR A 57 16.65 13.63 17.76
N PRO A 58 17.91 13.34 17.37
CA PRO A 58 18.28 12.06 16.76
C PRO A 58 17.86 10.82 17.58
N SER A 59 17.97 10.90 18.91
CA SER A 59 17.52 9.84 19.81
C SER A 59 16.01 9.65 19.78
N SER A 60 15.24 10.74 19.76
CA SER A 60 13.77 10.69 19.68
C SER A 60 13.29 10.22 18.30
N GLN A 61 13.99 10.57 17.22
CA GLN A 61 13.71 10.05 15.87
C GLN A 61 13.87 8.53 15.83
N ALA A 62 15.00 8.02 16.32
CA ALA A 62 15.25 6.58 16.40
C ALA A 62 14.23 5.86 17.29
N LEU A 63 13.89 6.44 18.45
CA LEU A 63 12.89 5.88 19.36
C LEU A 63 11.51 5.83 18.72
N LEU A 64 11.09 6.89 18.01
CA LEU A 64 9.81 6.94 17.31
C LEU A 64 9.74 5.85 16.24
N LEU A 65 10.75 5.75 15.36
CA LEU A 65 10.78 4.76 14.29
C LEU A 65 10.79 3.33 14.84
N HIS A 66 11.57 3.08 15.89
CA HIS A 66 11.62 1.78 16.55
C HIS A 66 10.28 1.42 17.20
N ALA A 67 9.68 2.35 17.95
CA ALA A 67 8.37 2.15 18.57
C ALA A 67 7.27 1.92 17.52
N TYR A 68 7.35 2.61 16.38
CA TYR A 68 6.46 2.41 15.26
C TYR A 68 6.60 1.00 14.69
N LEU A 69 7.82 0.56 14.37
CA LEU A 69 8.08 -0.79 13.86
C LEU A 69 7.60 -1.87 14.83
N VAL A 70 7.88 -1.73 16.14
CA VAL A 70 7.41 -2.66 17.16
C VAL A 70 5.87 -2.74 17.17
N ARG A 71 5.17 -1.61 17.02
CA ARG A 71 3.70 -1.59 16.95
C ARG A 71 3.17 -2.30 15.72
N VAL A 72 3.82 -2.11 14.57
CA VAL A 72 3.47 -2.79 13.32
C VAL A 72 3.60 -4.30 13.47
N LEU A 73 4.77 -4.76 13.95
CA LEU A 73 5.05 -6.17 14.16
C LEU A 73 4.17 -6.79 15.23
N ALA A 74 3.85 -6.06 16.30
CA ALA A 74 2.95 -6.56 17.34
C ALA A 74 1.55 -6.87 16.79
N TRP A 75 0.99 -5.99 15.96
CA TRP A 75 -0.29 -6.24 15.30
C TRP A 75 -0.21 -7.38 14.29
N TRP A 76 0.85 -7.41 13.49
CA TRP A 76 1.08 -8.50 12.55
C TRP A 76 1.13 -9.88 13.22
N VAL A 77 1.87 -9.98 14.33
CA VAL A 77 1.96 -11.22 15.12
C VAL A 77 0.64 -11.57 15.77
N ALA A 78 -0.09 -10.58 16.31
CA ALA A 78 -1.42 -10.78 16.89
C ALA A 78 -2.43 -11.33 15.87
N HIS A 79 -2.25 -11.02 14.57
CA HIS A 79 -3.05 -11.54 13.46
C HIS A 79 -2.56 -12.89 12.91
N GLY A 80 -1.68 -13.57 13.64
CA GLY A 80 -1.25 -14.92 13.29
C GLY A 80 -0.08 -14.97 12.31
N SER A 81 0.54 -13.83 11.98
CA SER A 81 1.67 -13.73 11.04
C SER A 81 1.42 -14.44 9.70
N PRO A 82 0.42 -14.01 8.91
CA PRO A 82 0.15 -14.57 7.58
C PRO A 82 1.41 -14.70 6.71
N ALA A 83 1.49 -15.70 5.84
CA ALA A 83 2.65 -15.84 4.96
C ALA A 83 2.68 -14.70 3.93
N LEU A 84 3.87 -14.13 3.68
CA LEU A 84 4.05 -13.07 2.68
C LEU A 84 4.47 -13.67 1.34
N ASN A 85 3.49 -14.14 0.55
CA ASN A 85 3.77 -14.67 -0.79
C ASN A 85 3.84 -13.54 -1.84
N ILE A 86 5.04 -12.95 -1.99
CA ILE A 86 5.27 -11.81 -2.89
C ILE A 86 5.05 -12.21 -4.36
N GLU A 87 5.47 -13.42 -4.75
CA GLU A 87 5.30 -13.92 -6.11
C GLU A 87 3.82 -14.04 -6.48
N SER A 88 3.04 -14.70 -5.63
CA SER A 88 1.59 -14.87 -5.84
C SER A 88 0.86 -13.53 -5.84
N PHE A 89 1.21 -12.62 -4.93
CA PHE A 89 0.67 -11.26 -4.91
C PHE A 89 0.95 -10.53 -6.23
N ALA A 90 2.19 -10.57 -6.73
CA ALA A 90 2.57 -9.88 -7.96
C ALA A 90 1.87 -10.47 -9.20
N ALA A 91 1.69 -11.79 -9.23
CA ALA A 91 1.03 -12.50 -10.32
C ALA A 91 -0.50 -12.31 -10.34
N SER A 92 -1.12 -12.23 -9.15
CA SER A 92 -2.59 -12.29 -9.01
C SER A 92 -3.25 -10.93 -8.88
N THR A 93 -2.49 -9.87 -8.63
CA THR A 93 -3.04 -8.52 -8.50
C THR A 93 -2.88 -7.72 -9.81
N SER A 94 -3.77 -6.76 -10.02
CA SER A 94 -3.72 -5.85 -11.18
C SER A 94 -2.99 -4.55 -10.81
N THR A 95 -2.35 -3.93 -11.79
CA THR A 95 -1.90 -2.53 -11.73
C THR A 95 -2.85 -1.59 -12.46
N HIS A 96 -3.86 -2.13 -13.14
CA HIS A 96 -4.85 -1.40 -13.91
C HIS A 96 -6.17 -1.33 -13.17
N PHE A 97 -6.72 -0.12 -13.08
CA PHE A 97 -8.06 0.11 -12.55
C PHE A 97 -9.11 -0.14 -13.63
N ILE A 98 -10.12 -0.94 -13.31
CA ILE A 98 -11.29 -1.16 -14.16
C ILE A 98 -12.50 -0.64 -13.39
N VAL A 99 -13.10 0.44 -13.88
CA VAL A 99 -14.38 0.95 -13.36
C VAL A 99 -15.49 0.04 -13.89
N PRO A 100 -16.31 -0.60 -13.03
CA PRO A 100 -17.49 -1.31 -13.50
C PRO A 100 -18.43 -0.30 -14.19
N PRO A 101 -19.09 -0.67 -15.31
CA PRO A 101 -19.99 0.23 -16.01
C PRO A 101 -21.15 0.62 -15.08
N SER A 102 -21.06 1.81 -14.48
CA SER A 102 -22.20 2.46 -13.83
C SER A 102 -23.18 2.89 -14.92
N GLU A 103 -24.47 2.63 -14.73
CA GLU A 103 -25.50 3.18 -15.59
C GLU A 103 -25.31 4.71 -15.69
N GLY A 104 -24.95 5.19 -16.89
CA GLY A 104 -24.83 6.62 -17.18
C GLY A 104 -23.44 7.24 -17.15
N ILE A 105 -22.37 6.51 -16.80
CA ILE A 105 -20.99 7.03 -16.90
C ILE A 105 -20.25 6.29 -18.01
N ASP A 106 -19.93 7.01 -19.09
CA ASP A 106 -19.15 6.47 -20.20
C ASP A 106 -17.76 6.03 -19.70
N SER A 107 -17.52 4.72 -19.72
CA SER A 107 -16.23 4.11 -19.36
C SER A 107 -15.07 4.64 -20.21
N SER A 108 -15.36 5.24 -21.38
CA SER A 108 -14.36 5.90 -22.23
C SER A 108 -13.62 7.05 -21.54
N ILE A 109 -14.23 7.68 -20.53
CA ILE A 109 -13.63 8.79 -19.75
C ILE A 109 -12.47 8.28 -18.88
N PHE A 110 -12.52 7.01 -18.46
CA PHE A 110 -11.48 6.37 -17.63
C PHE A 110 -10.49 5.52 -18.45
N GLN A 111 -10.84 5.14 -19.68
CA GLN A 111 -9.98 4.38 -20.60
C GLN A 111 -8.92 5.21 -21.32
N LYS A 112 -9.00 6.55 -21.26
CA LYS A 112 -7.90 7.39 -21.76
C LYS A 112 -6.69 7.13 -20.87
N GLU A 113 -5.57 6.74 -21.46
CA GLU A 113 -4.30 6.48 -20.78
C GLU A 113 -3.91 7.71 -19.94
N HIS A 114 -4.30 7.71 -18.67
CA HIS A 114 -4.05 8.82 -17.76
C HIS A 114 -2.58 8.71 -17.35
N SER A 115 -1.80 9.79 -17.50
CA SER A 115 -0.39 9.80 -17.10
C SER A 115 -0.19 9.50 -15.61
N ASN A 116 -1.24 9.63 -14.79
CA ASN A 116 -1.27 9.21 -13.39
C ASN A 116 -2.20 7.99 -13.23
N PRO A 117 -1.67 6.78 -12.93
CA PRO A 117 -2.47 5.56 -12.80
C PRO A 117 -3.42 5.59 -11.59
N PHE A 118 -3.18 6.45 -10.60
CA PHE A 118 -4.01 6.57 -9.41
C PHE A 118 -5.23 7.49 -9.59
N LEU A 119 -5.22 8.38 -10.60
CA LEU A 119 -6.24 9.41 -10.75
C LEU A 119 -7.67 8.83 -10.93
N PRO A 120 -7.88 7.77 -11.73
CA PRO A 120 -9.19 7.11 -11.81
C PRO A 120 -9.70 6.58 -10.46
N ILE A 121 -8.80 6.02 -9.64
CA ILE A 121 -9.13 5.37 -8.36
C ILE A 121 -9.53 6.40 -7.31
N ILE A 122 -8.80 7.52 -7.21
CA ILE A 122 -9.15 8.60 -6.27
C ILE A 122 -10.49 9.25 -6.66
N ARG A 123 -10.79 9.32 -7.96
CA ARG A 123 -12.04 9.91 -8.44
C ARG A 123 -13.25 9.04 -8.11
N SER A 124 -13.13 7.71 -8.14
CA SER A 124 -14.25 6.83 -7.77
C SER A 124 -14.60 6.94 -6.29
N SER A 125 -13.62 7.25 -5.44
CA SER A 125 -13.76 7.21 -3.99
C SER A 125 -13.99 8.53 -3.27
N ILE A 126 -13.97 9.65 -4.00
CA ILE A 126 -14.07 10.98 -3.38
C ILE A 126 -15.41 11.20 -2.63
N LEU A 127 -16.48 10.51 -3.04
CA LEU A 127 -17.79 10.55 -2.39
C LEU A 127 -18.11 9.26 -1.61
N HIS A 128 -17.11 8.40 -1.39
CA HIS A 128 -17.32 7.13 -0.71
C HIS A 128 -17.72 7.35 0.76
N PRO A 129 -18.79 6.69 1.28
CA PRO A 129 -19.27 6.91 2.64
C PRO A 129 -18.32 6.36 3.72
N ASN A 130 -17.49 5.38 3.37
CA ASN A 130 -16.46 4.85 4.25
C ASN A 130 -15.17 5.68 4.06
N ASP A 131 -14.84 6.50 5.04
CA ASP A 131 -13.68 7.39 5.03
C ASP A 131 -12.34 6.64 5.18
N HIS A 132 -12.34 5.37 5.60
CA HIS A 132 -11.13 4.54 5.63
C HIS A 132 -10.56 4.31 4.24
N LEU A 133 -11.43 4.22 3.22
CA LEU A 133 -11.02 4.01 1.84
C LEU A 133 -10.21 5.19 1.31
N SER A 134 -10.74 6.41 1.43
CA SER A 134 -10.07 7.61 0.93
C SER A 134 -8.75 7.85 1.67
N LYS A 135 -8.69 7.57 2.98
CA LYS A 135 -7.46 7.66 3.76
C LYS A 135 -6.39 6.70 3.25
N ILE A 136 -6.70 5.41 3.11
CA ILE A 136 -5.69 4.42 2.71
C ILE A 136 -5.24 4.62 1.26
N GLN A 137 -6.16 4.96 0.36
CA GLN A 137 -5.82 5.26 -1.02
C GLN A 137 -4.89 6.47 -1.09
N HIS A 138 -5.20 7.55 -0.36
CA HIS A 138 -4.33 8.72 -0.32
C HIS A 138 -2.93 8.39 0.23
N SER A 139 -2.84 7.52 1.25
CA SER A 139 -1.55 7.04 1.76
C SER A 139 -0.74 6.30 0.70
N PHE A 140 -1.33 5.32 0.02
CA PHE A 140 -0.63 4.56 -1.01
C PHE A 140 -0.31 5.40 -2.24
N VAL A 141 -1.16 6.35 -2.63
CA VAL A 141 -0.86 7.31 -3.72
C VAL A 141 0.37 8.14 -3.37
N HIS A 142 0.45 8.62 -2.13
CA HIS A 142 1.59 9.39 -1.67
C HIS A 142 2.88 8.56 -1.70
N PHE A 143 2.83 7.32 -1.19
CA PHE A 143 3.99 6.43 -1.21
C PHE A 143 4.36 5.99 -2.63
N GLY A 144 3.39 5.77 -3.51
CA GLY A 144 3.61 5.54 -4.93
C GLY A 144 4.26 6.73 -5.64
N THR A 145 3.97 7.95 -5.22
CA THR A 145 4.65 9.15 -5.75
C THR A 145 6.13 9.21 -5.34
N LEU A 146 6.45 8.79 -4.10
CA LEU A 146 7.82 8.81 -3.58
C LEU A 146 8.66 7.61 -4.05
N TYR A 147 8.05 6.43 -4.08
CA TYR A 147 8.74 5.14 -4.18
C TYR A 147 8.21 4.25 -5.32
N GLY A 148 7.24 4.72 -6.11
CA GLY A 148 6.68 3.98 -7.25
C GLY A 148 7.68 3.73 -8.39
N ASN A 149 8.78 4.49 -8.43
CA ASN A 149 9.86 4.30 -9.41
C ASN A 149 10.93 3.30 -8.94
N ARG A 150 10.79 2.65 -7.78
CA ARG A 150 11.72 1.61 -7.33
C ARG A 150 11.52 0.36 -8.20
N PRO A 151 12.55 -0.09 -8.94
CA PRO A 151 12.41 -1.26 -9.81
C PRO A 151 12.48 -2.56 -9.01
N ALA A 152 12.03 -3.66 -9.62
CA ALA A 152 12.33 -5.00 -9.11
C ALA A 152 13.86 -5.16 -8.90
N GLY A 153 14.22 -5.88 -7.84
CA GLY A 153 15.59 -6.03 -7.37
C GLY A 153 16.07 -4.94 -6.43
N TYR A 154 15.28 -3.88 -6.20
CA TYR A 154 15.64 -2.82 -5.25
C TYR A 154 15.81 -3.34 -3.81
N HIS A 155 15.01 -4.33 -3.41
CA HIS A 155 15.09 -4.98 -2.10
C HIS A 155 15.92 -6.28 -2.08
N LYS A 156 16.75 -6.49 -3.11
CA LYS A 156 17.64 -7.66 -3.17
C LYS A 156 18.63 -7.65 -2.01
N GLY A 157 18.86 -8.82 -1.41
CA GLY A 157 19.81 -8.99 -0.31
C GLY A 157 19.22 -8.74 1.08
N THR A 158 17.90 -8.61 1.18
CA THR A 158 17.17 -8.71 2.45
C THR A 158 16.88 -10.18 2.79
N GLU A 159 16.52 -10.44 4.04
CA GLU A 159 16.17 -11.77 4.54
C GLU A 159 14.75 -12.21 4.15
N LEU A 160 13.94 -11.30 3.58
CA LEU A 160 12.59 -11.58 3.14
C LEU A 160 12.62 -12.33 1.80
N GLU A 161 12.08 -13.55 1.80
CA GLU A 161 11.99 -14.38 0.59
C GLU A 161 11.17 -13.68 -0.50
N GLY A 162 11.69 -13.67 -1.73
CA GLY A 162 11.06 -13.04 -2.88
C GLY A 162 11.07 -11.50 -2.85
N ALA A 163 11.78 -10.86 -1.92
CA ALA A 163 11.84 -9.39 -1.83
C ALA A 163 12.38 -8.74 -3.11
N GLU A 164 13.20 -9.43 -3.90
CA GLU A 164 13.64 -8.96 -5.22
C GLU A 164 12.49 -8.77 -6.22
N LEU A 165 11.34 -9.41 -6.02
CA LEU A 165 10.14 -9.21 -6.84
C LEU A 165 9.35 -7.98 -6.40
N LEU A 166 9.61 -7.45 -5.21
CA LEU A 166 8.94 -6.26 -4.69
C LEU A 166 9.44 -5.02 -5.43
N ASP A 167 8.50 -4.27 -6.00
CA ASP A 167 8.76 -3.04 -6.74
C ASP A 167 7.71 -1.96 -6.42
N GLY A 168 7.89 -0.78 -7.02
CA GLY A 168 7.00 0.36 -6.82
C GLY A 168 5.54 0.12 -7.21
N SER A 169 5.23 -0.95 -7.95
CA SER A 169 3.85 -1.31 -8.26
C SER A 169 3.06 -1.81 -7.04
N LEU A 170 3.73 -2.15 -5.94
CA LEU A 170 3.10 -2.47 -4.66
C LEU A 170 2.00 -1.47 -4.29
N PHE A 171 2.30 -0.17 -4.41
CA PHE A 171 1.39 0.88 -3.94
C PHE A 171 0.12 0.98 -4.80
N ILE A 172 0.21 0.85 -6.12
CA ILE A 172 -0.98 0.86 -6.99
C ILE A 172 -1.82 -0.40 -6.78
N ARG A 173 -1.17 -1.58 -6.67
CA ARG A 173 -1.83 -2.86 -6.38
C ARG A 173 -2.58 -2.80 -5.04
N ALA A 174 -1.95 -2.28 -3.99
CA ALA A 174 -2.56 -2.12 -2.68
C ALA A 174 -3.74 -1.13 -2.69
N THR A 175 -3.64 -0.04 -3.46
CA THR A 175 -4.73 0.92 -3.65
C THR A 175 -5.96 0.25 -4.28
N LEU A 176 -5.74 -0.60 -5.28
CA LEU A 176 -6.79 -1.36 -5.97
C LEU A 176 -7.42 -2.42 -5.08
N LEU A 177 -6.62 -3.18 -4.33
CA LEU A 177 -7.14 -4.15 -3.37
C LEU A 177 -8.03 -3.50 -2.31
N ALA A 178 -7.62 -2.34 -1.79
CA ALA A 178 -8.45 -1.58 -0.85
C ALA A 178 -9.78 -1.11 -1.47
N ALA A 179 -9.76 -0.68 -2.73
CA ALA A 179 -10.97 -0.30 -3.47
C ALA A 179 -11.92 -1.50 -3.67
N ASN A 180 -11.40 -2.65 -4.08
CA ASN A 180 -12.18 -3.87 -4.27
C ASN A 180 -12.82 -4.32 -2.96
N TYR A 181 -12.04 -4.38 -1.87
CA TYR A 181 -12.51 -4.82 -0.56
C TYR A 181 -13.61 -3.93 0.03
N MET A 182 -13.49 -2.61 -0.13
CA MET A 182 -14.43 -1.66 0.45
C MET A 182 -15.64 -1.36 -0.45
N GLY A 183 -15.81 -2.10 -1.54
CA GLY A 183 -17.03 -2.09 -2.34
C GLY A 183 -17.00 -1.17 -3.56
N GLU A 184 -15.83 -0.75 -4.04
CA GLU A 184 -15.71 0.02 -5.30
C GLU A 184 -15.45 -0.84 -6.54
N ALA A 185 -15.03 -2.09 -6.38
CA ALA A 185 -14.91 -3.02 -7.50
C ALA A 185 -15.47 -4.40 -7.14
N THR A 186 -16.59 -4.75 -7.77
CA THR A 186 -16.99 -6.15 -7.92
C THR A 186 -15.94 -6.88 -8.76
N PRO A 187 -15.53 -8.11 -8.38
CA PRO A 187 -14.80 -8.99 -9.28
C PRO A 187 -15.61 -9.12 -10.56
N GLY A 188 -15.01 -8.75 -11.69
CA GLY A 188 -15.60 -9.05 -12.98
C GLY A 188 -15.74 -10.56 -13.09
N VAL A 189 -16.97 -11.06 -12.98
CA VAL A 189 -17.29 -12.43 -13.39
C VAL A 189 -16.84 -12.53 -14.84
N LEU A 190 -15.82 -13.35 -15.09
CA LEU A 190 -15.52 -13.80 -16.43
C LEU A 190 -16.76 -14.58 -16.88
N VAL A 191 -17.62 -13.93 -17.65
CA VAL A 191 -18.67 -14.66 -18.38
C VAL A 191 -17.92 -15.45 -19.45
N VAL A 192 -17.70 -16.73 -19.16
CA VAL A 192 -17.27 -17.74 -20.12
C VAL A 192 -18.39 -17.93 -21.16
#